data_AF-S4RM02-F1
#
_entry.id   AF-S4RM02-F1
#
_cell.length_a   1.000
_cell.length_b   1.000
_cell.length_c   1.000
_cell.angle_alpha   90.00
_cell.angle_beta   90.00
_cell.angle_gamma   90.00
#
_symmetry.space_group_name_H-M   'P 1'
#
loop_
_entity.id
_entity.type
_entity.pdbx_description
1 polymer ?
#
loop_
_entity_poly.entity_id
_entity_poly.type
_entity_poly.pdbx_seq_one_letter_code
_entity_poly.pdbx_strand_id
1 'polypeptide(L)'
;PPPPPVAESQDERQSVLVDKPAIHCYKCRDLCRGEVLRVENRHFHVSCFTCKVCGCDLAQCGFFVKNGEYVCTLDYQRLYGTRCQACGDFVEGEVVTALGRTYHPRCFVCSVCRQPFPSGARVTFNGRECLCHECTQPISPVLRDPSNPSNCAGCGRDIKNGQALLALERHWHLGCFKCRACGKVLTGEYISKDGMPYCERDYHSQFGVLCDGCEKYITGRVLEA
;
A
#
# COMPACT_ATOMS: atom_id res chain seq x y z
N PRO A 1 48.15 -91.36 11.45
CA PRO A 1 47.69 -91.29 10.04
C PRO A 1 46.93 -89.97 9.77
N PRO A 2 47.25 -89.25 8.69
CA PRO A 2 46.72 -87.91 8.32
C PRO A 2 45.32 -88.02 7.66
N PRO A 3 44.48 -86.96 7.41
CA PRO A 3 44.75 -85.73 6.61
C PRO A 3 43.94 -84.48 7.09
N PRO A 4 43.51 -83.51 6.25
CA PRO A 4 44.18 -82.45 5.49
C PRO A 4 43.84 -81.02 6.05
N PRO A 5 44.30 -79.89 5.45
CA PRO A 5 43.93 -78.56 5.92
C PRO A 5 42.50 -78.22 5.49
N VAL A 6 41.72 -77.62 6.38
CA VAL A 6 40.43 -77.00 6.04
C VAL A 6 40.60 -75.49 6.03
N ALA A 7 40.47 -74.93 4.84
CA ALA A 7 40.17 -73.54 4.63
C ALA A 7 38.74 -73.27 5.12
N GLU A 8 38.59 -72.35 6.06
CA GLU A 8 37.34 -71.64 6.33
C GLU A 8 37.65 -70.16 6.08
N SER A 9 37.44 -69.76 4.82
CA SER A 9 36.26 -69.01 4.39
C SER A 9 36.28 -67.60 4.97
N GLN A 10 36.62 -66.67 4.08
CA GLN A 10 36.53 -65.24 4.24
C GLN A 10 35.16 -64.90 4.85
N ASP A 11 35.17 -64.39 6.09
CA ASP A 11 34.03 -63.68 6.67
C ASP A 11 33.82 -62.44 5.80
N GLU A 12 32.96 -62.61 4.78
CA GLU A 12 32.38 -61.53 4.02
C GLU A 12 31.81 -60.54 5.03
N ARG A 13 32.52 -59.41 5.18
CA ARG A 13 32.00 -58.21 5.84
C ARG A 13 30.73 -57.79 5.09
N GLN A 14 29.61 -58.40 5.44
CA GLN A 14 28.28 -57.92 5.10
C GLN A 14 28.09 -56.63 5.90
N SER A 15 28.49 -55.53 5.26
CA SER A 15 28.07 -54.21 5.61
C SER A 15 26.54 -54.21 5.63
N VAL A 16 25.97 -54.14 6.82
CA VAL A 16 24.57 -53.86 7.07
C VAL A 16 24.27 -52.49 6.45
N LEU A 17 23.84 -52.47 5.20
CA LEU A 17 23.31 -51.27 4.56
C LEU A 17 21.94 -51.02 5.19
N VAL A 18 21.92 -50.13 6.17
CA VAL A 18 20.68 -49.54 6.69
C VAL A 18 20.01 -48.85 5.50
N ASP A 19 18.95 -49.46 4.98
CA ASP A 19 18.17 -48.98 3.85
C ASP A 19 17.56 -47.62 4.21
N LYS A 20 18.23 -46.53 3.83
CA LYS A 20 17.70 -45.18 4.00
C LYS A 20 16.47 -45.06 3.10
N PRO A 21 15.31 -44.62 3.62
CA PRO A 21 14.10 -44.50 2.81
C PRO A 21 14.36 -43.57 1.62
N ALA A 22 14.19 -44.12 0.41
CA ALA A 22 14.40 -43.44 -0.84
C ALA A 22 13.34 -42.35 -1.07
N ILE A 23 13.75 -41.08 -1.01
CA ILE A 23 12.84 -39.94 -1.19
C ILE A 23 12.64 -39.66 -2.68
N HIS A 24 11.40 -39.69 -3.15
CA HIS A 24 11.05 -39.42 -4.54
C HIS A 24 10.36 -38.06 -4.68
N CYS A 25 10.66 -37.34 -5.77
CA CYS A 25 10.02 -36.07 -6.08
C CYS A 25 8.56 -36.29 -6.48
N TYR A 26 7.64 -35.55 -5.89
CA TYR A 26 6.22 -35.63 -6.19
C TYR A 26 5.88 -35.18 -7.62
N LYS A 27 6.65 -34.23 -8.17
CA LYS A 27 6.40 -33.65 -9.51
C LYS A 27 6.95 -34.52 -10.65
N CYS A 28 8.26 -34.82 -10.65
CA CYS A 28 8.87 -35.61 -11.73
C CYS A 28 8.92 -37.12 -11.46
N ARG A 29 8.63 -37.57 -10.24
CA ARG A 29 8.68 -38.97 -9.78
C ARG A 29 10.07 -39.59 -9.67
N ASP A 30 11.13 -38.86 -10.01
CA ASP A 30 12.50 -39.32 -9.86
C ASP A 30 13.01 -39.25 -8.42
N LEU A 31 14.06 -40.01 -8.13
CA LEU A 31 14.74 -40.00 -6.83
C LEU A 31 15.38 -38.63 -6.55
N CYS A 32 15.13 -38.09 -5.37
CA CYS A 32 15.81 -36.89 -4.90
C CYS A 32 17.22 -37.25 -4.42
N ARG A 33 18.23 -36.60 -5.00
CA ARG A 33 19.64 -36.71 -4.58
C ARG A 33 20.07 -35.37 -4.01
N GLY A 34 20.49 -35.33 -2.74
CA GLY A 34 20.92 -34.10 -2.07
C GLY A 34 19.77 -33.37 -1.38
N GLU A 35 19.73 -32.04 -1.52
CA GLU A 35 18.74 -31.19 -0.87
C GLU A 35 17.33 -31.41 -1.42
N VAL A 36 16.35 -31.53 -0.51
CA VAL A 36 14.96 -31.81 -0.83
C VAL A 36 14.07 -30.81 -0.13
N LEU A 37 13.14 -30.22 -0.88
CA LEU A 37 12.08 -29.41 -0.29
C LEU A 37 10.96 -30.32 0.18
N ARG A 38 10.60 -30.17 1.46
CA ARG A 38 9.46 -30.86 2.05
C ARG A 38 8.32 -29.87 2.26
N VAL A 39 7.19 -30.14 1.61
CA VAL A 39 5.97 -29.34 1.73
C VAL A 39 4.87 -30.29 2.18
N GLU A 40 4.36 -30.06 3.40
CA GLU A 40 3.46 -30.99 4.09
C GLU A 40 4.07 -32.42 4.13
N ASN A 41 3.41 -33.38 3.47
CA ASN A 41 3.86 -34.77 3.34
C ASN A 41 4.44 -35.11 1.95
N ARG A 42 4.80 -34.10 1.16
CA ARG A 42 5.35 -34.29 -0.19
C ARG A 42 6.77 -33.74 -0.29
N HIS A 43 7.57 -34.38 -1.14
CA HIS A 43 8.97 -34.06 -1.34
C HIS A 43 9.19 -33.60 -2.78
N PHE A 44 10.05 -32.60 -2.97
CA PHE A 44 10.35 -32.01 -4.27
C PHE A 44 11.84 -31.75 -4.42
N HIS A 45 12.38 -31.87 -5.64
CA HIS A 45 13.61 -31.16 -5.97
C HIS A 45 13.36 -29.66 -5.85
N VAL A 46 14.37 -28.92 -5.41
CA VAL A 46 14.31 -27.44 -5.32
C VAL A 46 13.83 -26.84 -6.65
N SER A 47 14.40 -27.30 -7.78
CA SER A 47 14.02 -26.87 -9.13
C SER A 47 12.65 -27.35 -9.60
N CYS A 48 12.07 -28.37 -8.96
CA CYS A 48 10.75 -28.88 -9.33
C CYS A 48 9.62 -28.17 -8.61
N PHE A 49 9.88 -27.50 -7.49
CA PHE A 49 8.88 -26.80 -6.72
C PHE A 49 8.56 -25.42 -7.34
N THR A 50 7.80 -25.43 -8.43
CA THR A 50 7.52 -24.24 -9.25
C THR A 50 6.03 -23.96 -9.42
N CYS A 51 5.68 -22.69 -9.67
CA CYS A 51 4.31 -22.28 -9.95
C CYS A 51 3.76 -23.00 -11.19
N LYS A 52 2.55 -23.53 -11.09
CA LYS A 52 1.85 -24.15 -12.22
C LYS A 52 1.57 -23.18 -13.37
N VAL A 53 1.38 -21.89 -13.07
CA VAL A 53 0.93 -20.86 -14.02
C VAL A 53 2.12 -20.18 -14.68
N CYS A 54 2.98 -19.52 -13.91
CA CYS A 54 4.15 -18.81 -14.46
C CYS A 54 5.47 -19.59 -14.45
N GLY A 55 5.56 -20.72 -13.75
CA GLY A 55 6.79 -21.50 -13.64
C GLY A 55 7.85 -20.95 -12.69
N CYS A 56 7.59 -19.87 -11.95
CA CYS A 56 8.56 -19.32 -11.00
C CYS A 56 8.88 -20.29 -9.85
N ASP A 57 10.07 -20.14 -9.26
CA ASP A 57 10.47 -20.90 -8.07
C ASP A 57 9.59 -20.51 -6.87
N LEU A 58 8.92 -21.50 -6.28
CA LEU A 58 8.05 -21.33 -5.11
C LEU A 58 8.81 -21.48 -3.78
N ALA A 59 10.07 -21.93 -3.80
CA ALA A 59 10.87 -22.02 -2.58
C ALA A 59 11.19 -20.64 -2.00
N GLN A 60 11.25 -19.62 -2.87
CA GLN A 60 11.59 -18.23 -2.53
C GLN A 60 10.37 -17.31 -2.45
N CYS A 61 9.19 -17.80 -2.82
CA CYS A 61 7.97 -17.01 -2.90
C CYS A 61 6.88 -17.63 -2.01
N GLY A 62 5.90 -16.81 -1.59
CA GLY A 62 4.65 -17.37 -1.05
C GLY A 62 3.92 -18.21 -2.10
N PHE A 63 3.27 -19.29 -1.65
CA PHE A 63 2.50 -20.18 -2.51
C PHE A 63 1.18 -20.60 -1.85
N PHE A 64 0.23 -21.01 -2.69
CA PHE A 64 -1.04 -21.60 -2.31
C PHE A 64 -1.22 -22.95 -3.00
N VAL A 65 -1.90 -23.88 -2.32
CA VAL A 65 -2.27 -25.18 -2.87
C VAL A 65 -3.76 -25.18 -3.20
N LYS A 66 -4.10 -25.44 -4.47
CA LYS A 66 -5.49 -25.54 -4.91
C LYS A 66 -5.66 -26.76 -5.82
N ASN A 67 -6.59 -27.64 -5.48
CA ASN A 67 -6.84 -28.89 -6.20
C ASN A 67 -5.57 -29.75 -6.42
N GLY A 68 -4.61 -29.70 -5.48
CA GLY A 68 -3.35 -30.43 -5.58
C GLY A 68 -2.27 -29.76 -6.47
N GLU A 69 -2.56 -28.58 -7.03
CA GLU A 69 -1.59 -27.77 -7.77
C GLU A 69 -1.03 -26.64 -6.92
N TYR A 70 0.23 -26.28 -7.18
CA TYR A 70 0.95 -25.23 -6.46
C TYR A 70 1.02 -23.96 -7.32
N VAL A 71 0.53 -22.85 -6.77
CA VAL A 71 0.44 -21.57 -7.47
C VAL A 71 1.10 -20.49 -6.60
N CYS A 72 1.91 -19.61 -7.20
CA CYS A 72 2.51 -18.51 -6.46
C CYS A 72 1.45 -17.51 -5.99
N THR A 73 1.74 -16.74 -4.94
CA THR A 73 0.81 -15.72 -4.40
C THR A 73 0.29 -14.78 -5.48
N LEU A 74 1.17 -14.32 -6.40
CA LEU A 74 0.79 -13.38 -7.45
C LEU A 74 -0.22 -13.97 -8.43
N ASP A 75 0.03 -15.18 -8.94
CA ASP A 75 -0.89 -15.83 -9.87
C ASP A 75 -2.17 -16.28 -9.17
N TYR A 76 -2.08 -16.68 -7.90
CA TYR A 76 -3.26 -17.00 -7.10
C TYR A 76 -4.16 -15.77 -6.94
N GLN A 77 -3.60 -14.61 -6.62
CA GLN A 77 -4.33 -13.33 -6.58
C GLN A 77 -4.90 -12.97 -7.95
N ARG A 78 -4.15 -13.13 -9.04
CA ARG A 78 -4.64 -12.83 -10.40
C ARG A 78 -5.83 -13.69 -10.82
N LEU A 79 -5.79 -14.97 -10.50
CA LEU A 79 -6.80 -15.94 -10.91
C LEU A 79 -8.02 -15.97 -9.97
N TYR A 80 -7.80 -15.77 -8.67
CA TYR A 80 -8.82 -16.01 -7.64
C TYR A 80 -8.99 -14.85 -6.65
N GLY A 81 -8.16 -13.82 -6.73
CA GLY A 81 -8.23 -12.68 -5.83
C GLY A 81 -9.47 -11.83 -6.06
N THR A 82 -10.05 -11.35 -4.96
CA THR A 82 -11.12 -10.35 -4.99
C THR A 82 -10.51 -8.97 -5.15
N ARG A 83 -11.07 -8.14 -6.04
CA ARG A 83 -10.62 -6.76 -6.24
C ARG A 83 -11.46 -5.79 -5.42
N CYS A 84 -10.80 -4.79 -4.86
CA CYS A 84 -11.47 -3.67 -4.23
C CYS A 84 -12.23 -2.86 -5.27
N GLN A 85 -13.50 -2.60 -5.01
CA GLN A 85 -14.35 -1.84 -5.94
C GLN A 85 -13.95 -0.35 -6.04
N ALA A 86 -13.25 0.18 -5.05
CA ALA A 86 -12.83 1.58 -5.00
C ALA A 86 -11.48 1.84 -5.68
N CYS A 87 -10.45 1.02 -5.42
CA CYS A 87 -9.11 1.23 -6.02
C CYS A 87 -8.76 0.26 -7.17
N GLY A 88 -9.46 -0.88 -7.28
CA GLY A 88 -9.19 -1.90 -8.30
C GLY A 88 -8.11 -2.92 -7.93
N ASP A 89 -7.33 -2.68 -6.86
CA ASP A 89 -6.30 -3.59 -6.38
C ASP A 89 -6.90 -4.79 -5.62
N PHE A 90 -6.13 -5.86 -5.48
CA PHE A 90 -6.56 -7.02 -4.71
C PHE A 90 -6.68 -6.70 -3.22
N VAL A 91 -7.74 -7.19 -2.59
CA VAL A 91 -7.89 -7.11 -1.14
C VAL A 91 -7.11 -8.24 -0.47
N GLU A 92 -6.42 -7.92 0.62
CA GLU A 92 -5.61 -8.83 1.41
C GLU A 92 -6.05 -8.75 2.88
N GLY A 93 -6.12 -9.89 3.57
CA GLY A 93 -6.49 -9.94 4.99
C GLY A 93 -7.95 -9.58 5.25
N GLU A 94 -8.18 -8.62 6.15
CA GLU A 94 -9.51 -8.15 6.53
C GLU A 94 -10.16 -7.35 5.41
N VAL A 95 -11.45 -7.63 5.15
CA VAL A 95 -12.20 -7.01 4.07
C VAL A 95 -13.52 -6.44 4.59
N VAL A 96 -13.94 -5.32 4.00
CA VAL A 96 -15.27 -4.78 4.22
C VAL A 96 -16.15 -5.19 3.06
N THR A 97 -17.24 -5.89 3.35
CA THR A 97 -18.24 -6.26 2.34
C THR A 97 -19.54 -5.50 2.60
N ALA A 98 -20.00 -4.74 1.61
CA ALA A 98 -21.25 -4.00 1.68
C ALA A 98 -21.99 -4.08 0.34
N LEU A 99 -23.29 -4.43 0.38
CA LEU A 99 -24.14 -4.63 -0.80
C LEU A 99 -23.52 -5.54 -1.88
N GLY A 100 -22.86 -6.62 -1.46
CA GLY A 100 -22.21 -7.57 -2.38
C GLY A 100 -20.92 -7.04 -3.03
N ARG A 101 -20.40 -5.89 -2.59
CA ARG A 101 -19.13 -5.31 -3.06
C ARG A 101 -18.08 -5.39 -1.97
N THR A 102 -16.83 -5.59 -2.36
CA THR A 102 -15.70 -5.75 -1.44
C THR A 102 -14.76 -4.55 -1.52
N TYR A 103 -14.29 -4.09 -0.36
CA TYR A 103 -13.42 -2.93 -0.21
C TYR A 103 -12.29 -3.24 0.79
N HIS A 104 -11.13 -2.60 0.61
CA HIS A 104 -10.19 -2.49 1.73
C HIS A 104 -10.83 -1.64 2.84
N PRO A 105 -10.52 -1.90 4.13
CA PRO A 105 -10.98 -1.05 5.23
C PRO A 105 -10.66 0.43 5.00
N ARG A 106 -9.44 0.75 4.53
CA ARG A 106 -9.02 2.12 4.17
C ARG A 106 -9.74 2.73 2.96
N CYS A 107 -10.32 1.89 2.10
CA CYS A 107 -11.02 2.32 0.89
C CYS A 107 -12.52 2.47 1.12
N PHE A 108 -13.05 1.92 2.22
CA PHE A 108 -14.44 2.07 2.60
C PHE A 108 -14.64 3.38 3.37
N VAL A 109 -14.61 4.48 2.63
CA VAL A 109 -14.73 5.85 3.14
C VAL A 109 -15.79 6.64 2.37
N CYS A 110 -16.26 7.74 2.95
CA CYS A 110 -17.17 8.64 2.25
C CYS A 110 -16.51 9.26 1.02
N SER A 111 -17.17 9.22 -0.13
CA SER A 111 -16.63 9.73 -1.41
C SER A 111 -16.50 11.27 -1.39
N VAL A 112 -17.25 11.95 -0.52
CA VAL A 112 -17.23 13.41 -0.34
C VAL A 112 -16.20 13.82 0.71
N CYS A 113 -16.38 13.42 1.98
CA CYS A 113 -15.52 13.89 3.07
C CYS A 113 -14.28 13.00 3.34
N ARG A 114 -14.16 11.86 2.66
CA ARG A 114 -13.07 10.88 2.82
C ARG A 114 -12.92 10.29 4.23
N GLN A 115 -13.85 10.56 5.13
CA GLN A 115 -13.85 9.98 6.47
C GLN A 115 -14.31 8.52 6.44
N PRO A 116 -13.72 7.64 7.28
CA PRO A 116 -14.21 6.28 7.48
C PRO A 116 -15.61 6.30 8.08
N PHE A 117 -16.39 5.28 7.76
CA PHE A 117 -17.73 5.15 8.32
C PHE A 117 -17.66 4.63 9.76
N PRO A 118 -18.31 5.28 10.74
CA PRO A 118 -18.37 4.76 12.09
C PRO A 118 -19.13 3.43 12.12
N SER A 119 -18.77 2.56 13.07
CA SER A 119 -19.43 1.26 13.26
C SER A 119 -20.94 1.45 13.46
N GLY A 120 -21.76 0.77 12.66
CA GLY A 120 -23.23 0.89 12.72
C GLY A 120 -23.83 2.09 11.97
N ALA A 121 -23.03 2.90 11.28
CA ALA A 121 -23.54 4.02 10.49
C ALA A 121 -24.34 3.57 9.27
N ARG A 122 -25.42 4.30 8.97
CA ARG A 122 -26.17 4.14 7.72
C ARG A 122 -25.39 4.76 6.58
N VAL A 123 -25.02 3.94 5.59
CA VAL A 123 -24.26 4.35 4.40
C VAL A 123 -25.18 4.33 3.19
N THR A 124 -25.16 5.40 2.41
CA THR A 124 -25.89 5.47 1.14
C THR A 124 -24.95 5.11 0.01
N PHE A 125 -25.41 4.26 -0.91
CA PHE A 125 -24.64 3.84 -2.07
C PHE A 125 -25.26 4.40 -3.34
N ASN A 126 -24.54 5.28 -4.03
CA ASN A 126 -24.94 5.78 -5.35
C ASN A 126 -24.15 5.05 -6.45
N GLY A 127 -24.46 3.77 -6.65
CA GLY A 127 -23.76 2.93 -7.62
C GLY A 127 -22.38 2.43 -7.12
N ARG A 128 -21.31 3.21 -7.35
CA ARG A 128 -19.93 2.89 -6.90
C ARG A 128 -19.50 3.70 -5.67
N GLU A 129 -20.15 4.82 -5.41
CA GLU A 129 -19.75 5.78 -4.39
C GLU A 129 -20.50 5.53 -3.09
N CYS A 130 -19.74 5.45 -1.99
CA CYS A 130 -20.28 5.34 -0.64
C CYS A 130 -20.36 6.75 -0.03
N LEU A 131 -21.50 7.13 0.53
CA LEU A 131 -21.73 8.45 1.13
C LEU A 131 -22.19 8.30 2.57
N CYS A 132 -21.65 9.13 3.47
CA CYS A 132 -22.07 9.13 4.87
C CYS A 132 -23.41 9.86 5.02
N HIS A 133 -24.13 9.56 6.10
CA HIS A 133 -25.43 10.17 6.36
C HIS A 133 -25.40 11.71 6.24
N GLU A 134 -24.38 12.35 6.82
CA GLU A 134 -24.18 13.80 6.78
C GLU A 134 -24.01 14.34 5.36
N CYS A 135 -23.28 13.62 4.49
CA CYS A 135 -23.10 14.01 3.09
C CYS A 135 -24.29 13.62 2.19
N THR A 136 -25.25 12.84 2.69
CA THR A 136 -26.45 12.41 1.95
C THR A 136 -27.67 13.25 2.24
N GLN A 137 -27.66 13.99 3.36
CA GLN A 137 -28.71 14.97 3.60
C GLN A 137 -28.55 16.11 2.59
N PRO A 138 -29.64 16.56 1.94
CA PRO A 138 -29.62 17.88 1.33
C PRO A 138 -29.24 18.85 2.43
N ILE A 139 -28.27 19.73 2.16
CA ILE A 139 -27.82 20.76 3.10
C ILE A 139 -29.06 21.54 3.56
N SER A 140 -29.63 21.13 4.69
CA SER A 140 -30.63 21.93 5.39
C SER A 140 -29.88 23.22 5.76
N PRO A 141 -30.43 24.40 5.45
CA PRO A 141 -29.74 25.70 5.58
C PRO A 141 -29.58 26.12 7.05
N VAL A 142 -29.04 25.28 7.91
CA VAL A 142 -28.91 25.52 9.35
C VAL A 142 -27.52 25.00 9.74
N LEU A 143 -26.43 25.76 9.72
CA LEU A 143 -26.23 27.18 9.95
C LEU A 143 -25.38 27.75 8.81
N ARG A 144 -26.03 28.33 7.81
CA ARG A 144 -25.38 29.37 7.00
C ARG A 144 -25.40 30.62 7.87
N ASP A 145 -24.29 30.92 8.54
CA ASP A 145 -24.02 32.32 8.83
C ASP A 145 -23.96 33.02 7.46
N PRO A 146 -24.83 34.02 7.18
CA PRO A 146 -24.88 34.72 5.89
C PRO A 146 -23.59 35.48 5.54
N SER A 147 -22.59 35.47 6.42
CA SER A 147 -21.43 36.36 6.35
C SER A 147 -20.16 35.72 5.77
N ASN A 148 -20.09 34.42 5.47
CA ASN A 148 -18.85 33.82 4.98
C ASN A 148 -19.06 32.76 3.90
N PRO A 149 -19.13 33.16 2.62
CA PRO A 149 -19.17 32.20 1.54
C PRO A 149 -17.75 31.65 1.35
N SER A 150 -17.62 30.33 1.16
CA SER A 150 -16.34 29.63 0.94
C SER A 150 -15.72 29.96 -0.42
N ASN A 151 -15.55 31.25 -0.68
CA ASN A 151 -14.96 31.81 -1.89
C ASN A 151 -13.46 31.73 -1.76
N CYS A 152 -12.83 31.30 -2.84
CA CYS A 152 -11.39 31.24 -2.90
C CYS A 152 -10.80 32.65 -2.78
N ALA A 153 -9.96 32.87 -1.78
CA ALA A 153 -9.26 34.15 -1.57
C ALA A 153 -8.39 34.59 -2.75
N GLY A 154 -7.95 33.64 -3.60
CA GLY A 154 -7.17 33.92 -4.80
C GLY A 154 -7.98 34.29 -6.05
N CYS A 155 -9.20 33.79 -6.21
CA CYS A 155 -9.99 34.03 -7.43
C CYS A 155 -11.43 34.54 -7.21
N GLY A 156 -11.85 34.68 -5.96
CA GLY A 156 -13.17 35.17 -5.57
C GLY A 156 -14.34 34.22 -5.87
N ARG A 157 -14.10 33.06 -6.50
CA ARG A 157 -15.14 32.10 -6.88
C ARG A 157 -15.38 31.06 -5.79
N ASP A 158 -16.61 30.57 -5.73
CA ASP A 158 -17.04 29.49 -4.82
C ASP A 158 -16.24 28.20 -5.04
N ILE A 159 -15.84 27.56 -3.94
CA ILE A 159 -15.13 26.27 -3.97
C ILE A 159 -16.16 25.14 -3.91
N LYS A 160 -16.53 24.58 -5.07
CA LYS A 160 -17.70 23.67 -5.20
C LYS A 160 -17.42 22.18 -4.92
N ASN A 161 -16.14 21.75 -4.89
CA ASN A 161 -15.76 20.33 -4.85
C ASN A 161 -15.00 19.90 -3.58
N GLY A 162 -15.07 20.67 -2.48
CA GLY A 162 -14.49 20.29 -1.18
C GLY A 162 -12.96 20.20 -1.11
N GLN A 163 -12.24 20.27 -2.23
CA GLN A 163 -10.78 20.41 -2.26
C GLN A 163 -10.39 21.88 -2.09
N ALA A 164 -10.48 22.35 -0.85
CA ALA A 164 -10.00 23.66 -0.43
C ALA A 164 -8.74 23.51 0.43
N LEU A 165 -7.73 24.33 0.16
CA LEU A 165 -6.61 24.55 1.08
C LEU A 165 -7.03 25.63 2.09
N LEU A 166 -6.92 25.34 3.38
CA LEU A 166 -7.04 26.34 4.43
C LEU A 166 -5.65 26.92 4.72
N ALA A 167 -5.44 28.18 4.37
CA ALA A 167 -4.18 28.88 4.58
C ALA A 167 -4.46 30.38 4.78
N LEU A 168 -3.69 31.04 5.64
CA LEU A 168 -3.91 32.46 5.98
C LEU A 168 -5.33 32.72 6.51
N GLU A 169 -5.87 31.77 7.27
CA GLU A 169 -7.24 31.80 7.82
C GLU A 169 -8.35 31.92 6.74
N ARG A 170 -8.03 31.63 5.47
CA ARG A 170 -8.93 31.72 4.32
C ARG A 170 -8.92 30.45 3.49
N HIS A 171 -9.96 30.27 2.69
CA HIS A 171 -10.08 29.14 1.78
C HIS A 171 -9.49 29.46 0.41
N TRP A 172 -8.78 28.49 -0.17
CA TRP A 172 -8.16 28.61 -1.48
C TRP A 172 -8.41 27.37 -2.31
N HIS A 173 -8.57 27.51 -3.62
CA HIS A 173 -8.34 26.37 -4.51
C HIS A 173 -6.85 26.01 -4.44
N LEU A 174 -6.52 24.71 -4.54
CA LEU A 174 -5.14 24.23 -4.61
C LEU A 174 -4.32 24.96 -5.69
N GLY A 175 -4.90 25.20 -6.87
CA GLY A 175 -4.25 25.96 -7.95
C GLY A 175 -4.28 27.49 -7.78
N CYS A 176 -5.06 28.03 -6.85
CA CYS A 176 -5.13 29.47 -6.59
C CYS A 176 -4.21 29.91 -5.45
N PHE A 177 -3.72 28.99 -4.62
CA PHE A 177 -2.73 29.29 -3.61
C PHE A 177 -1.34 29.38 -4.26
N LYS A 178 -0.96 30.60 -4.66
CA LYS A 178 0.24 30.86 -5.45
C LYS A 178 0.96 32.09 -4.95
N CYS A 179 2.28 32.11 -5.11
CA CYS A 179 3.11 33.26 -4.76
C CYS A 179 2.55 34.52 -5.44
N ARG A 180 2.30 35.57 -4.66
CA ARG A 180 1.77 36.84 -5.18
C ARG A 180 2.72 37.49 -6.20
N ALA A 181 4.03 37.27 -6.06
CA ALA A 181 5.06 37.83 -6.92
C ALA A 181 5.26 37.03 -8.22
N CYS A 182 5.68 35.76 -8.14
CA CYS A 182 5.96 34.97 -9.35
C CYS A 182 4.78 34.14 -9.89
N GLY A 183 3.67 34.04 -9.16
CA GLY A 183 2.50 33.24 -9.57
C GLY A 183 2.69 31.73 -9.48
N LYS A 184 3.82 31.23 -8.96
CA LYS A 184 4.06 29.81 -8.73
C LYS A 184 3.09 29.26 -7.69
N VAL A 185 2.40 28.16 -8.00
CA VAL A 185 1.54 27.44 -7.04
C VAL A 185 2.40 26.92 -5.88
N LEU A 186 1.94 27.17 -4.66
CA LEU A 186 2.64 26.83 -3.43
C LEU A 186 2.03 25.56 -2.85
N THR A 187 2.83 24.50 -2.78
CA THR A 187 2.43 23.18 -2.24
C THR A 187 3.25 22.75 -1.03
N GLY A 188 4.23 23.57 -0.62
CA GLY A 188 5.14 23.33 0.51
C GLY A 188 5.23 24.57 1.40
N GLU A 189 6.40 24.79 2.01
CA GLU A 189 6.64 25.95 2.85
C GLU A 189 6.41 27.27 2.09
N TYR A 190 5.74 28.21 2.76
CA TYR A 190 5.42 29.53 2.25
C TYR A 190 5.58 30.56 3.35
N ILE A 191 5.78 31.82 2.95
CA ILE A 191 5.84 32.94 3.88
C ILE A 191 4.61 33.83 3.68
N SER A 192 3.99 34.22 4.78
CA SER A 192 2.80 35.07 4.80
C SER A 192 3.18 36.53 5.04
N LYS A 193 2.63 37.45 4.24
CA LYS A 193 2.76 38.89 4.45
C LYS A 193 1.49 39.58 4.01
N ASP A 194 0.89 40.37 4.89
CA ASP A 194 -0.34 41.14 4.65
C ASP A 194 -1.49 40.29 4.08
N GLY A 195 -1.62 39.05 4.58
CA GLY A 195 -2.64 38.10 4.12
C GLY A 195 -2.41 37.53 2.72
N MET A 196 -1.22 37.70 2.15
CA MET A 196 -0.82 37.13 0.85
C MET A 196 0.32 36.13 1.00
N PRO A 197 0.30 35.01 0.25
CA PRO A 197 1.36 34.01 0.31
C PRO A 197 2.48 34.32 -0.69
N TYR A 198 3.72 34.13 -0.25
CA TYR A 198 4.95 34.30 -1.04
C TYR A 198 5.81 33.04 -0.96
N CYS A 199 6.57 32.76 -2.02
CA CYS A 199 7.68 31.82 -1.90
C CYS A 199 8.85 32.48 -1.17
N GLU A 200 9.69 31.69 -0.52
CA GLU A 200 10.84 32.17 0.25
C GLU A 200 11.74 33.13 -0.57
N ARG A 201 12.05 32.76 -1.80
CA ARG A 201 12.90 33.56 -2.70
C ARG A 201 12.33 34.95 -2.96
N ASP A 202 11.06 35.03 -3.34
CA ASP A 202 10.44 36.32 -3.70
C ASP A 202 10.15 37.15 -2.45
N TYR A 203 9.86 36.50 -1.32
CA TYR A 203 9.72 37.18 -0.04
C TYR A 203 11.04 37.84 0.38
N HIS A 204 12.15 37.11 0.35
CA HIS A 204 13.47 37.66 0.68
C HIS A 204 13.91 38.74 -0.31
N SER A 205 13.64 38.56 -1.60
CA SER A 205 13.97 39.56 -2.61
C SER A 205 13.23 40.89 -2.45
N GLN A 206 12.01 40.88 -1.89
CA GLN A 206 11.18 42.09 -1.78
C GLN A 206 11.17 42.67 -0.36
N PHE A 207 11.30 41.82 0.66
CA PHE A 207 11.08 42.16 2.07
C PHE A 207 12.15 41.58 3.01
N GLY A 208 13.12 40.85 2.47
CA GLY A 208 14.16 40.23 3.27
C GLY A 208 15.10 41.28 3.88
N VAL A 209 15.43 41.10 5.15
CA VAL A 209 16.47 41.87 5.82
C VAL A 209 17.73 41.03 5.83
N LEU A 210 18.84 41.59 5.32
CA LEU A 210 20.14 40.95 5.36
C LEU A 210 20.77 41.16 6.74
N CYS A 211 21.39 40.11 7.27
CA CYS A 211 22.22 40.23 8.46
C CYS A 211 23.49 41.02 8.12
N ASP A 212 23.73 42.11 8.85
CA ASP A 212 24.91 42.96 8.68
C ASP A 212 26.24 42.20 8.87
N GLY A 213 26.23 41.12 9.65
CA GLY A 213 27.42 40.31 9.93
C GLY A 213 27.67 39.14 8.98
N CYS A 214 26.66 38.63 8.27
CA CYS A 214 26.83 37.44 7.41
C CYS A 214 26.21 37.54 6.01
N GLU A 215 25.61 38.68 5.67
CA GLU A 215 24.98 38.99 4.37
C GLU A 215 23.95 37.95 3.90
N LYS A 216 23.38 37.17 4.83
CA LYS A 216 22.29 36.23 4.58
C LYS A 216 20.97 36.82 5.06
N TYR A 217 19.86 36.42 4.43
CA TYR A 217 18.53 36.81 4.86
C TYR A 217 18.22 36.26 6.26
N ILE A 218 17.77 37.15 7.14
CA ILE A 218 17.36 36.78 8.50
C ILE A 218 16.01 36.07 8.41
N THR A 219 15.96 34.81 8.82
CA THR A 219 14.74 34.00 8.89
C THR A 219 14.28 33.87 10.34
N GLY A 220 12.97 34.10 10.61
CA GLY A 220 12.37 33.97 11.95
C GLY A 220 11.76 35.27 12.51
N ARG A 221 11.26 35.23 13.76
CA ARG A 221 10.75 36.42 14.46
C ARG A 221 11.93 37.32 14.83
N VAL A 222 12.03 38.45 14.14
CA VAL A 222 12.92 39.55 14.53
C VAL A 222 12.26 40.23 15.73
N LEU A 223 13.02 40.43 16.82
CA LEU A 223 12.55 41.22 17.95
C LEU A 223 12.60 42.70 17.53
N GLU A 224 11.43 43.33 17.42
CA GLU A 224 11.33 44.78 17.27
C GLU A 224 11.66 45.45 18.61
N ALA A 225 12.55 46.45 18.58
CA ALA A 225 12.96 47.26 19.73
C ALA A 225 12.16 48.57 19.79
#